data_AF-A0A819JXH3-F1
#
_entry.id   AF-A0A819JXH3-F1
#
_cell.length_a   1.000
_cell.length_b   1.000
_cell.length_c   1.000
_cell.angle_alpha   90.00
_cell.angle_beta   90.00
_cell.angle_gamma   90.00
#
_symmetry.space_group_name_H-M   'P 1'
#
loop_
_entity.id
_entity.type
_entity.pdbx_description
1 polymer ?
#
loop_
_entity_poly.entity_id
_entity_poly.type
_entity_poly.pdbx_seq_one_letter_code
_entity_poly.pdbx_strand_id
1 'polypeptide(L)'
;MDQMENKNLIKYIEFIYIFIYRHHEIARLPDGIEIVSNWRLNHIIASELNPLKYCLPAVTLRFAQLARNYQIVFCYSIIETNNRYSLPESSFTTNSHYNDNSPIIPSDILYSYFPFDPYVLKRSSIFIRS
;
A
#
# COMPACT_ATOMS: atom_id res chain seq x y z
N MET A 1 -6.88 -17.24 10.14
CA MET A 1 -6.29 -16.58 8.96
C MET A 1 -5.12 -17.44 8.54
N ASP A 2 -5.28 -18.13 7.42
CA ASP A 2 -4.40 -19.23 7.04
C ASP A 2 -3.03 -18.72 6.59
N GLN A 3 -1.97 -19.53 6.78
CA GLN A 3 -0.60 -19.20 6.35
C GLN A 3 -0.52 -18.86 4.85
N MET A 4 -1.42 -19.42 4.03
CA MET A 4 -1.52 -19.13 2.59
C MET A 4 -2.05 -17.72 2.31
N GLU A 5 -3.05 -17.26 3.07
CA GLU A 5 -3.64 -15.92 2.91
C GLU A 5 -2.64 -14.82 3.25
N ASN A 6 -1.85 -15.02 4.31
CA ASN A 6 -0.77 -14.10 4.68
C ASN A 6 0.28 -13.97 3.58
N LYS A 7 0.67 -15.08 2.95
CA LYS A 7 1.62 -15.06 1.81
C LYS A 7 1.06 -14.32 0.60
N ASN A 8 -0.24 -14.45 0.33
CA ASN A 8 -0.89 -13.75 -0.78
C ASN A 8 -1.01 -12.25 -0.50
N LEU A 9 -1.35 -11.87 0.72
CA LEU A 9 -1.42 -10.47 1.15
C LEU A 9 -0.06 -9.76 0.96
N ILE A 10 1.03 -10.39 1.43
CA ILE A 10 2.39 -9.84 1.27
C ILE A 10 2.72 -9.61 -0.22
N LYS A 11 2.42 -10.59 -1.08
CA LYS A 11 2.64 -10.46 -2.53
C LYS A 11 1.86 -9.30 -3.15
N TYR A 12 0.62 -9.05 -2.72
CA TYR A 12 -0.18 -7.93 -3.21
C TYR A 12 0.36 -6.59 -2.76
N ILE A 13 0.81 -6.50 -1.51
CA ILE A 13 1.46 -5.30 -0.97
C ILE A 13 2.74 -5.01 -1.76
N GLU A 14 3.62 -6.01 -1.93
CA GLU A 14 4.85 -5.88 -2.71
C GLU A 14 4.58 -5.40 -4.15
N PHE A 15 3.56 -5.97 -4.80
CA PHE A 15 3.16 -5.54 -6.13
C PHE A 15 2.77 -4.05 -6.16
N ILE A 16 1.94 -3.58 -5.22
CA ILE A 16 1.54 -2.16 -5.14
C ILE A 16 2.79 -1.26 -5.06
N TYR A 17 3.76 -1.64 -4.22
CA TYR A 17 5.02 -0.89 -4.12
C TYR A 17 5.82 -0.90 -5.42
N ILE A 18 6.01 -2.07 -6.04
CA ILE A 18 6.74 -2.18 -7.31
C ILE A 18 6.06 -1.33 -8.38
N PHE A 19 4.73 -1.40 -8.48
CA PHE A 19 3.97 -0.61 -9.44
C PHE A 19 4.19 0.89 -9.21
N ILE A 20 4.08 1.38 -7.97
CA ILE A 20 4.29 2.81 -7.66
C ILE A 20 5.69 3.27 -8.10
N TYR A 21 6.73 2.51 -7.76
CA TYR A 21 8.11 2.94 -8.01
C TYR A 21 8.58 2.71 -9.45
N ARG A 22 8.07 1.68 -10.14
CA ARG A 22 8.47 1.31 -11.51
C ARG A 22 7.44 1.69 -12.58
N HIS A 23 6.37 2.41 -12.24
CA HIS A 23 5.32 2.81 -13.19
C HIS A 23 5.85 3.46 -14.47
N HIS A 24 6.90 4.29 -14.40
CA HIS A 24 7.51 4.90 -15.59
C HIS A 24 8.15 3.88 -16.53
N GLU A 25 8.78 2.84 -16.00
CA GLU A 25 9.38 1.77 -16.80
C GLU A 25 8.29 0.89 -17.41
N ILE A 26 7.25 0.57 -16.62
CA ILE A 26 6.09 -0.17 -17.10
C ILE A 26 5.38 0.59 -18.21
N ALA A 27 5.20 1.91 -18.06
CA ALA A 27 4.54 2.76 -19.06
C ALA A 27 5.36 2.97 -20.34
N ARG A 28 6.68 2.70 -20.32
CA ARG A 28 7.53 2.75 -21.53
C ARG A 28 7.47 1.48 -22.35
N LEU A 29 7.05 0.36 -21.74
CA LEU A 29 6.85 -0.89 -22.46
C LEU A 29 5.60 -0.75 -23.35
N PRO A 30 5.62 -1.26 -24.60
CA PRO A 30 4.52 -1.07 -25.56
C PRO A 30 3.17 -1.55 -25.02
N ASP A 31 3.16 -2.66 -24.27
CA ASP A 31 1.94 -3.27 -23.71
C ASP A 31 1.95 -3.30 -22.17
N GLY A 32 2.86 -2.55 -21.52
CA GLY A 32 3.09 -2.70 -20.08
C GLY A 32 1.86 -2.33 -19.22
N ILE A 33 1.18 -1.24 -19.57
CA ILE A 33 -0.05 -0.83 -18.87
C ILE A 33 -1.21 -1.79 -19.15
N GLU A 34 -1.32 -2.31 -20.37
CA GLU A 34 -2.35 -3.29 -20.73
C GLU A 34 -2.16 -4.59 -19.95
N ILE A 35 -0.93 -5.09 -19.84
CA ILE A 35 -0.59 -6.26 -19.02
C ILE A 35 -1.03 -6.04 -17.56
N VAL A 36 -0.71 -4.88 -16.98
CA VAL A 36 -1.10 -4.55 -15.61
C VAL A 36 -2.62 -4.39 -15.46
N SER A 37 -3.30 -3.81 -16.46
CA SER A 37 -4.76 -3.66 -16.48
C SER A 37 -5.49 -5.01 -16.56
N ASN A 38 -4.90 -5.97 -17.27
CA ASN A 38 -5.41 -7.34 -17.35
C ASN A 38 -5.29 -8.10 -16.02
N TRP A 39 -4.47 -7.63 -15.09
CA TRP A 39 -4.47 -8.17 -13.74
C TRP A 39 -5.75 -7.71 -13.08
N ARG A 40 -6.53 -8.63 -12.49
CA ARG A 40 -7.85 -8.35 -11.91
C ARG A 40 -7.74 -7.54 -10.61
N LEU A 41 -7.07 -6.38 -10.65
CA LEU A 41 -6.73 -5.53 -9.51
C LEU A 41 -7.98 -5.06 -8.80
N ASN A 42 -9.04 -4.71 -9.54
CA ASN A 42 -10.38 -4.43 -8.99
C ASN A 42 -10.85 -5.51 -8.01
N HIS A 43 -10.65 -6.78 -8.37
CA HIS A 43 -11.05 -7.90 -7.53
C HIS A 43 -10.10 -8.10 -6.34
N ILE A 44 -8.81 -7.87 -6.52
CA ILE A 44 -7.80 -7.98 -5.45
C ILE A 44 -8.05 -6.91 -4.37
N ILE A 45 -8.25 -5.65 -4.77
CA ILE A 45 -8.47 -4.55 -3.82
C ILE A 45 -9.83 -4.60 -3.14
N ALA A 46 -10.84 -5.21 -3.77
CA ALA A 46 -12.16 -5.39 -3.18
C ALA A 46 -12.30 -6.71 -2.39
N SER A 47 -11.29 -7.58 -2.45
CA SER A 47 -11.30 -8.86 -1.73
C SER A 47 -11.23 -8.68 -0.21
N GLU A 48 -11.52 -9.74 0.53
CA GLU A 48 -11.37 -9.77 1.99
C GLU A 48 -9.93 -9.43 2.43
N LEU A 49 -8.93 -9.84 1.63
CA LEU A 49 -7.50 -9.57 1.83
C LEU A 49 -7.07 -8.19 1.30
N ASN A 50 -7.98 -7.21 1.27
CA ASN A 50 -7.78 -5.87 0.72
C ASN A 50 -6.40 -5.28 1.10
N PRO A 51 -5.41 -5.25 0.19
CA PRO A 51 -4.06 -4.81 0.51
C PRO A 51 -4.00 -3.32 0.87
N LEU A 52 -4.98 -2.52 0.42
CA LEU A 52 -5.04 -1.08 0.73
C LEU A 52 -5.32 -0.81 2.21
N LYS A 53 -5.82 -1.79 2.99
CA LYS A 53 -5.97 -1.69 4.45
C LYS A 53 -4.66 -1.83 5.21
N TYR A 54 -3.68 -2.50 4.62
CA TYR A 54 -2.41 -2.86 5.27
C TYR A 54 -1.22 -2.04 4.76
N CYS A 55 -1.40 -1.31 3.66
CA CYS A 55 -0.41 -0.35 3.16
C CYS A 55 -0.45 0.98 3.93
N LEU A 56 0.70 1.65 4.01
CA LEU A 56 0.79 3.02 4.56
C LEU A 56 -0.15 3.98 3.80
N PRO A 57 -0.81 4.94 4.48
CA PRO A 57 -1.76 5.84 3.83
C PRO A 57 -1.19 6.61 2.63
N ALA A 58 0.07 7.06 2.73
CA ALA A 58 0.77 7.75 1.65
C ALA A 58 0.94 6.86 0.40
N VAL A 59 1.23 5.58 0.60
CA VAL A 59 1.42 4.57 -0.46
C VAL A 59 0.09 4.26 -1.12
N THR A 60 -0.95 4.03 -0.32
CA THR A 60 -2.32 3.80 -0.78
C THR A 60 -2.83 4.96 -1.64
N LEU A 61 -2.61 6.21 -1.20
CA LEU A 61 -2.98 7.39 -1.97
C LEU A 61 -2.17 7.52 -3.27
N ARG A 62 -0.85 7.27 -3.20
CA ARG A 62 0.02 7.32 -4.38
C ARG A 62 -0.38 6.28 -5.42
N PHE A 63 -0.67 5.06 -4.99
CA PHE A 63 -1.22 4.01 -5.84
C PHE A 63 -2.53 4.46 -6.51
N ALA A 64 -3.47 5.02 -5.75
CA ALA A 64 -4.76 5.47 -6.28
C ALA A 64 -4.62 6.55 -7.37
N GLN A 65 -3.71 7.49 -7.17
CA GLN A 65 -3.39 8.52 -8.16
C GLN A 65 -2.83 7.90 -9.44
N LEU A 66 -1.85 7.00 -9.33
CA LEU A 66 -1.22 6.37 -10.49
C LEU A 66 -2.20 5.44 -11.22
N ALA A 67 -2.92 4.59 -10.49
CA ALA A 67 -3.92 3.69 -11.06
C ALA A 67 -5.02 4.44 -11.82
N ARG A 68 -5.44 5.61 -11.32
CA ARG A 68 -6.35 6.51 -12.03
C ARG A 68 -5.70 7.10 -13.29
N ASN A 69 -4.48 7.61 -13.19
CA ASN A 69 -3.78 8.23 -14.32
C ASN A 69 -3.58 7.26 -15.48
N TYR A 70 -3.28 6.00 -15.18
CA TYR A 70 -3.16 4.92 -16.18
C TYR A 70 -4.48 4.23 -16.51
N GLN A 71 -5.60 4.66 -15.93
CA GLN A 71 -6.94 4.08 -16.13
C GLN A 71 -7.01 2.56 -15.82
N ILE A 72 -6.19 2.09 -14.89
CA ILE A 72 -6.10 0.67 -14.52
C ILE A 72 -7.22 0.30 -13.55
N VAL A 73 -7.40 1.09 -12.49
CA VAL A 73 -8.42 0.85 -11.45
C VAL A 73 -8.77 2.15 -10.72
N PHE A 74 -10.05 2.32 -10.39
CA PHE A 74 -10.53 3.39 -9.54
C PHE A 74 -10.78 2.86 -8.13
N CYS A 75 -9.88 3.15 -7.19
CA CYS A 75 -9.90 2.61 -5.83
C CYS A 75 -10.24 3.63 -4.73
N TYR A 76 -10.58 4.88 -5.08
CA TYR A 76 -10.85 5.93 -4.10
C TYR A 76 -12.05 5.62 -3.19
N SER A 77 -13.12 5.04 -3.74
CA SER A 77 -14.28 4.60 -2.93
C SER A 77 -13.89 3.53 -1.91
N ILE A 78 -13.06 2.57 -2.32
CA ILE A 78 -12.57 1.49 -1.45
C ILE A 78 -11.68 2.06 -0.33
N ILE A 79 -10.82 3.03 -0.65
CA ILE A 79 -9.98 3.72 0.33
C ILE A 79 -10.84 4.48 1.34
N GLU A 80 -11.86 5.20 0.87
CA GLU A 80 -12.79 5.92 1.75
C GLU A 80 -13.54 4.95 2.67
N THR A 81 -14.04 3.85 2.13
CA THR A 81 -14.68 2.77 2.90
C THR A 81 -13.73 2.19 3.95
N ASN A 82 -12.48 1.89 3.59
CA ASN A 82 -11.47 1.40 4.52
C ASN A 82 -11.21 2.38 5.67
N ASN A 83 -11.11 3.68 5.36
CA ASN A 83 -10.91 4.70 6.38
C ASN A 83 -12.10 4.78 7.35
N ARG A 84 -13.34 4.65 6.88
CA ARG A 84 -14.53 4.63 7.74
C ARG A 84 -14.54 3.43 8.68
N TYR A 85 -14.15 2.25 8.21
CA TYR A 85 -14.05 1.04 9.05
C TYR A 85 -12.88 1.09 10.04
N SER A 86 -11.84 1.88 9.76
CA SER A 86 -10.71 2.07 10.67
C SER A 86 -10.98 3.13 11.74
N LEU A 87 -12.01 3.96 11.58
CA LEU A 87 -12.44 4.91 12.59
C LEU A 87 -13.38 4.18 13.57
N PRO A 88 -13.03 4.00 14.85
CA PRO A 88 -13.98 3.47 15.81
C PRO A 88 -15.12 4.48 15.94
N GLU A 89 -16.35 4.06 15.61
CA GLU A 89 -17.59 4.85 15.62
C GLU A 89 -18.02 5.29 17.05
N SER A 90 -17.09 5.37 17.99
CA SER A 90 -17.34 5.79 19.38
C SER A 90 -16.10 6.44 20.02
N SER A 91 -15.58 7.52 19.44
CA SER A 91 -14.69 8.43 20.17
C SER A 91 -15.11 9.90 20.05
N PHE A 92 -16.43 10.12 20.05
CA PHE A 92 -16.99 11.35 20.60
C PHE A 92 -17.13 11.19 22.12
N THR A 93 -16.05 11.31 22.88
CA THR A 93 -16.04 11.82 24.27
C THR A 93 -14.59 11.92 24.77
N THR A 94 -14.15 13.15 24.98
CA THR A 94 -13.40 13.65 26.15
C THR A 94 -12.53 12.68 26.95
N ASN A 95 -11.24 13.02 27.09
CA ASN A 95 -10.33 12.68 28.19
C ASN A 95 -10.57 11.37 28.97
N SER A 96 -9.68 10.39 28.84
CA SER A 96 -9.17 9.67 30.03
C SER A 96 -7.94 8.83 29.71
N HIS A 97 -6.96 8.92 30.60
CA HIS A 97 -5.99 7.88 30.92
C HIS A 97 -6.55 6.46 30.76
N TYR A 98 -5.82 5.58 30.08
CA TYR A 98 -5.72 4.19 30.54
C TYR A 98 -4.32 3.63 30.28
N ASN A 99 -3.69 3.32 31.39
CA ASN A 99 -2.45 2.58 31.56
C ASN A 99 -2.77 1.11 31.30
N ASP A 100 -2.27 0.52 30.21
CA ASP A 100 -2.19 -0.93 30.11
C ASP A 100 -0.98 -1.38 29.28
N ASN A 101 -0.18 -2.25 29.90
CA ASN A 101 1.16 -2.65 29.49
C ASN A 101 1.14 -3.71 28.38
N SER A 102 0.32 -3.51 27.35
CA SER A 102 0.54 -4.19 26.07
C SER A 102 1.50 -3.30 25.26
N PRO A 103 2.62 -3.82 24.74
CA PRO A 103 3.32 -3.08 23.71
C PRO A 103 2.34 -3.01 22.55
N ILE A 104 1.71 -1.85 22.37
CA ILE A 104 1.21 -1.41 21.08
C ILE A 104 2.47 -1.35 20.23
N ILE A 105 2.94 -2.50 19.75
CA ILE A 105 3.69 -2.53 18.50
C ILE A 105 2.62 -2.12 17.51
N PRO A 106 2.65 -0.88 16.98
CA PRO A 106 1.76 -0.57 15.88
C PRO A 106 2.21 -1.55 14.79
N SER A 107 1.34 -2.50 14.44
CA SER A 107 1.52 -3.32 13.24
C SER A 107 1.75 -2.44 12.00
N ASP A 108 1.50 -1.12 12.11
CA ASP A 108 1.83 -0.04 11.19
C ASP A 108 3.35 0.16 10.94
N ILE A 109 4.25 -0.31 11.81
CA ILE A 109 5.70 -0.07 11.67
C ILE A 109 6.41 -1.12 10.82
N LEU A 110 5.82 -2.31 10.61
CA LEU A 110 6.50 -3.41 9.92
C LEU A 110 6.75 -3.21 8.43
N TYR A 111 6.29 -2.10 7.86
CA TYR A 111 6.52 -1.79 6.45
C TYR A 111 7.41 -0.56 6.21
N SER A 112 7.85 0.21 7.20
CA SER A 112 8.57 1.48 6.93
C SER A 112 10.01 1.32 6.36
N TYR A 113 10.44 0.11 6.01
CA TYR A 113 11.72 -0.12 5.37
C TYR A 113 11.51 -0.79 4.01
N PHE A 114 11.59 -0.01 2.93
CA PHE A 114 11.45 -0.54 1.58
C PHE A 114 12.81 -0.70 0.88
N PRO A 115 13.03 -1.83 0.19
CA PRO A 115 14.25 -2.06 -0.57
C PRO A 115 14.47 -1.07 -1.72
N PHE A 116 13.43 -0.30 -2.09
CA PHE A 116 13.47 0.71 -3.15
C PHE A 116 13.37 2.15 -2.64
N ASP A 117 13.42 2.37 -1.32
CA ASP A 117 13.45 3.74 -0.81
C ASP A 117 14.72 4.46 -1.30
N PRO A 118 14.63 5.77 -1.61
CA PRO A 118 15.76 6.53 -2.09
C PRO A 118 16.96 6.37 -1.16
N TYR A 119 18.10 6.00 -1.75
CA TYR A 119 19.31 5.80 -0.97
C TYR A 119 19.80 7.13 -0.35
N VAL A 120 19.73 7.22 0.97
CA VAL A 120 19.90 8.48 1.72
C VAL A 120 21.38 8.87 1.90
N LEU A 121 22.30 7.91 1.83
CA LEU A 121 23.71 8.16 2.10
C LEU A 121 24.40 8.84 0.91
N LYS A 122 24.59 10.15 1.02
CA LYS A 122 25.12 11.02 -0.04
C LYS A 122 26.48 10.59 -0.62
N ARG A 123 27.35 9.99 0.20
CA ARG A 123 28.71 9.62 -0.24
C ARG A 123 28.73 8.34 -1.08
N SER A 124 27.89 7.39 -0.72
CA SER A 124 27.80 6.08 -1.37
C SER A 124 26.68 5.99 -2.40
N SER A 125 25.82 7.01 -2.50
CA SER A 125 24.72 7.06 -3.48
C SER A 125 25.22 6.98 -4.93
N ILE A 126 26.45 7.45 -5.16
CA ILE A 126 27.10 7.41 -6.47
C ILE A 126 27.33 5.98 -7.00
N PHE A 127 27.43 4.99 -6.11
CA PHE A 127 27.63 3.58 -6.50
C PHE A 127 26.32 2.82 -6.74
N ILE A 128 25.19 3.40 -6.33
CA ILE A 128 23.86 2.77 -6.42
C ILE A 128 23.06 3.38 -7.57
N ARG A 129 23.29 4.66 -7.87
CA ARG A 129 22.61 5.41 -8.92
C ARG A 129 23.36 5.23 -10.25
N SER A 130 23.22 4.05 -10.86
CA SER A 130 23.68 3.76 -12.24
C SER A 130 22.50 3.51 -13.18
#